data_AF-A0A671VWS9-F1
#
_entry.id   AF-A0A671VWS9-F1
#
_cell.length_a   1.000
_cell.length_b   1.000
_cell.length_c   1.000
_cell.angle_alpha   90.00
_cell.angle_beta   90.00
_cell.angle_gamma   90.00
#
_symmetry.space_group_name_H-M   'P 1'
#
loop_
_entity.id
_entity.type
_entity.pdbx_description
1 polymer ?
#
loop_
_entity_poly.entity_id
_entity_poly.type
_entity_poly.pdbx_seq_one_letter_code
_entity_poly.pdbx_strand_id
1 'polypeptide(L)'
;MACKRGALIVLEGVDKAGKTTQCKKLVQALQQSGRPAEMMRFPDRSTTIGQLISAYLENKSDLEDHTVHLLFSANRWELVPLMKRKLEQGISLVVDRYAFSGVAFTSAKPVSLLLLV
;
A
#
# COMPACT_ATOMS: atom_id res chain seq x y z
N MET A 1 20.50 -16.46 -18.95
CA MET A 1 19.13 -15.97 -19.27
C MET A 1 18.82 -14.84 -18.31
N ALA A 2 18.45 -13.66 -18.78
CA ALA A 2 18.03 -12.58 -17.89
C ALA A 2 16.69 -12.99 -17.22
N CYS A 3 16.69 -13.18 -15.91
CA CYS A 3 15.46 -13.44 -15.17
C CYS A 3 14.58 -12.19 -15.27
N LYS A 4 13.36 -12.31 -15.80
CA LYS A 4 12.43 -11.17 -15.88
C LYS A 4 11.95 -10.83 -14.47
N ARG A 5 12.06 -9.56 -14.09
CA ARG A 5 11.49 -9.05 -12.83
C ARG A 5 9.97 -9.28 -12.76
N GLY A 6 9.45 -9.35 -11.55
CA GLY A 6 8.02 -9.34 -11.27
C GLY A 6 7.37 -8.00 -11.64
N ALA A 7 6.04 -8.03 -11.81
CA ALA A 7 5.23 -6.84 -11.98
C ALA A 7 4.81 -6.26 -10.62
N LEU A 8 4.76 -4.94 -10.51
CA LEU A 8 4.09 -4.24 -9.41
C LEU A 8 2.71 -3.83 -9.91
N ILE A 9 1.65 -4.42 -9.35
CA ILE A 9 0.26 -4.22 -9.75
C ILE A 9 -0.46 -3.60 -8.56
N VAL A 10 -0.99 -2.38 -8.72
CA VAL A 10 -1.69 -1.67 -7.64
C VAL A 10 -3.18 -1.61 -7.96
N LEU A 11 -4.01 -1.95 -6.98
CA LEU A 11 -5.46 -1.77 -7.05
C LEU A 11 -5.88 -0.64 -6.11
N GLU A 12 -6.47 0.40 -6.71
CA GLU A 12 -6.99 1.58 -6.04
C GLU A 12 -8.51 1.69 -6.20
N GLY A 13 -9.12 2.57 -5.41
CA GLY A 13 -10.57 2.82 -5.46
C GLY A 13 -11.16 3.15 -4.09
N VAL A 14 -12.42 3.57 -4.11
CA VAL A 14 -13.18 3.98 -2.91
C VAL A 14 -13.36 2.83 -1.91
N ASP A 15 -13.72 3.19 -0.69
CA ASP A 15 -14.02 2.20 0.36
C ASP A 15 -15.14 1.25 -0.08
N LYS A 16 -15.02 -0.01 0.33
CA LYS A 16 -15.95 -1.10 -0.02
C LYS A 16 -16.06 -1.43 -1.53
N ALA A 17 -15.22 -0.88 -2.40
CA ALA A 17 -15.16 -1.24 -3.84
C ALA A 17 -14.68 -2.68 -4.14
N GLY A 18 -14.41 -3.51 -3.13
CA GLY A 18 -13.99 -4.91 -3.32
C GLY A 18 -12.50 -5.13 -3.62
N LYS A 19 -11.65 -4.11 -3.47
CA LYS A 19 -10.20 -4.17 -3.76
C LYS A 19 -9.50 -5.37 -3.14
N THR A 20 -9.63 -5.57 -1.82
CA THR A 20 -9.02 -6.69 -1.10
C THR A 20 -9.42 -8.05 -1.69
N THR A 21 -10.70 -8.20 -2.06
CA THR A 21 -11.22 -9.42 -2.69
C THR A 21 -10.57 -9.63 -4.06
N GLN A 22 -10.48 -8.58 -4.87
CA GLN A 22 -9.88 -8.66 -6.21
C GLN A 22 -8.37 -8.91 -6.15
N CYS A 23 -7.64 -8.29 -5.23
CA CYS A 23 -6.21 -8.58 -5.02
C CYS A 23 -5.97 -10.06 -4.70
N LYS A 24 -6.75 -10.64 -3.77
CA LYS A 24 -6.65 -12.06 -3.41
C LYS A 24 -6.92 -12.97 -4.61
N LYS A 25 -8.00 -12.70 -5.36
CA LYS A 25 -8.33 -13.45 -6.58
C LYS A 25 -7.24 -13.36 -7.64
N LEU A 26 -6.65 -12.18 -7.83
CA LEU A 26 -5.59 -11.97 -8.81
C LEU A 26 -4.32 -12.74 -8.43
N VAL A 27 -3.90 -12.67 -7.16
CA VAL A 27 -2.74 -13.46 -6.68
C VAL A 27 -2.98 -14.95 -6.87
N GLN A 28 -4.16 -15.44 -6.49
CA GLN A 28 -4.52 -16.85 -6.67
C GLN A 28 -4.47 -17.26 -8.15
N ALA A 29 -5.05 -16.47 -9.04
CA ALA A 29 -5.05 -16.75 -10.47
C ALA A 29 -3.63 -16.76 -11.07
N LEU A 30 -2.77 -15.81 -10.66
CA LEU A 30 -1.38 -15.77 -11.09
C LEU A 30 -0.61 -17.01 -10.63
N GLN A 31 -0.74 -17.38 -9.36
CA GLN A 31 -0.10 -18.56 -8.78
C GLN A 31 -0.59 -19.85 -9.48
N GLN A 32 -1.89 -19.99 -9.74
CA GLN A 32 -2.46 -21.10 -10.49
C GLN A 32 -1.94 -21.20 -11.93
N SER A 33 -1.57 -20.07 -12.54
CA SER A 33 -0.95 -20.02 -13.87
C SER A 33 0.58 -20.26 -13.86
N GLY A 34 1.16 -20.66 -12.72
CA GLY A 34 2.60 -20.88 -12.56
C GLY A 34 3.42 -19.60 -12.46
N ARG A 35 2.80 -18.44 -12.19
CA ARG A 35 3.47 -17.15 -12.04
C ARG A 35 3.60 -16.79 -10.55
N PRO A 36 4.82 -16.62 -10.02
CA PRO A 36 5.00 -16.19 -8.64
C PRO A 36 4.35 -14.83 -8.40
N ALA A 37 3.46 -14.77 -7.41
CA ALA A 37 2.79 -13.55 -7.02
C ALA A 37 2.52 -13.54 -5.51
N GLU A 38 2.57 -12.36 -4.92
CA GLU A 38 2.28 -12.13 -3.51
C GLU A 38 1.41 -10.89 -3.31
N MET A 39 0.56 -10.91 -2.29
CA MET A 39 -0.28 -9.77 -1.92
C MET A 39 0.44 -8.88 -0.92
N MET A 40 0.34 -7.56 -1.11
CA MET A 40 0.68 -6.57 -0.10
C MET A 40 -0.50 -5.60 0.08
N ARG A 41 -0.54 -4.89 1.21
CA ARG A 41 -1.58 -3.90 1.50
C ARG A 41 -0.98 -2.73 2.26
N PHE A 42 -1.39 -1.51 1.91
CA PHE A 42 -1.05 -0.33 2.68
C PHE A 42 -2.28 0.29 3.37
N PRO A 43 -2.15 0.80 4.61
CA PRO A 43 -0.93 0.74 5.42
C PRO A 43 -0.65 -0.70 5.89
N ASP A 44 0.62 -1.08 5.98
CA ASP A 44 1.02 -2.34 6.60
C ASP A 44 1.00 -2.15 8.12
N ARG A 45 -0.04 -2.68 8.77
CA ARG A 45 -0.29 -2.52 10.20
C ARG A 45 0.60 -3.38 11.10
N SER A 46 1.46 -4.23 10.54
CA SER A 46 2.39 -5.05 11.32
C SER A 46 3.61 -4.28 11.80
N THR A 47 3.95 -3.16 11.16
CA THR A 47 5.10 -2.33 11.52
C THR A 47 4.77 -1.32 12.61
N THR A 48 5.79 -0.75 13.26
CA THR A 48 5.59 0.31 14.26
C THR A 48 4.87 1.52 13.68
N ILE A 49 5.23 1.96 12.46
CA ILE A 49 4.55 3.07 11.79
C ILE A 49 3.10 2.68 11.46
N GLY A 50 2.89 1.45 11.00
CA GLY A 50 1.56 0.90 10.74
C GLY A 50 0.64 0.89 11.96
N GLN A 51 1.19 0.58 13.13
CA GLN A 51 0.46 0.59 14.41
C GLN A 51 0.04 2.01 14.81
N LEU A 52 0.91 3.01 14.63
CA LEU A 52 0.56 4.42 14.85
C LEU A 52 -0.58 4.88 13.93
N ILE A 53 -0.50 4.51 12.65
CA ILE A 53 -1.58 4.78 11.69
C ILE A 53 -2.88 4.07 12.11
N SER A 54 -2.82 2.82 12.59
CA SER A 54 -4.01 2.09 13.03
C SER A 54 -4.66 2.75 14.25
N ALA A 55 -3.86 3.21 15.22
CA ALA A 55 -4.36 3.94 16.38
C ALA A 55 -5.09 5.23 15.98
N TYR A 56 -4.52 5.98 15.03
CA TYR A 56 -5.17 7.17 14.47
C TYR A 56 -6.49 6.84 13.77
N LEU A 57 -6.51 5.85 12.86
CA LEU A 57 -7.72 5.44 12.14
C LEU A 57 -8.83 4.89 13.06
N GLU A 58 -8.46 4.40 14.24
CA GLU A 58 -9.38 3.91 15.26
C GLU A 58 -9.81 5.01 16.26
N ASN A 59 -9.43 6.27 16.03
CA ASN A 59 -9.66 7.41 16.93
C ASN A 59 -9.10 7.20 18.35
N LYS A 60 -8.03 6.40 18.49
CA LYS A 60 -7.35 6.14 19.77
C LYS A 60 -6.19 7.11 20.03
N SER A 61 -5.80 7.90 19.04
CA SER A 61 -4.79 8.94 19.13
C SER A 61 -5.19 10.12 18.26
N ASP A 62 -5.02 11.34 18.77
CA ASP A 62 -5.16 12.56 17.98
C ASP A 62 -3.79 12.91 17.39
N LEU A 63 -3.70 12.88 16.07
CA LEU A 63 -2.49 13.23 15.33
C LEU A 63 -2.86 14.26 14.28
N GLU A 64 -1.99 15.26 14.16
CA GLU A 64 -2.12 16.31 13.16
C GLU A 64 -2.08 15.70 11.74
N ASP A 65 -2.90 16.22 10.83
CA ASP A 65 -3.16 15.62 9.52
C ASP A 65 -1.92 15.50 8.61
N HIS A 66 -1.00 16.48 8.67
CA HIS A 66 0.27 16.42 7.94
C HIS A 66 1.17 15.33 8.52
N THR A 67 1.20 15.19 9.85
CA THR A 67 1.95 14.10 10.52
C THR A 67 1.44 12.74 10.06
N VAL A 68 0.13 12.54 10.04
CA VAL A 68 -0.48 11.28 9.58
C VAL A 68 -0.15 11.02 8.11
N HIS A 69 -0.24 12.04 7.24
CA HIS A 69 0.13 11.90 5.83
C HIS A 69 1.58 11.41 5.66
N LEU A 70 2.52 12.01 6.39
CA LEU A 70 3.93 11.62 6.37
C LEU A 70 4.13 10.21 6.91
N LEU A 71 3.39 9.79 7.94
CA LEU A 71 3.43 8.40 8.44
C LEU A 71 2.95 7.41 7.37
N PHE A 72 1.87 7.71 6.64
CA PHE A 72 1.43 6.87 5.51
C PHE A 72 2.50 6.75 4.42
N SER A 73 3.21 7.84 4.13
CA SER A 73 4.33 7.83 3.18
C SER A 73 5.52 7.03 3.71
N ALA A 74 5.89 7.22 4.98
CA ALA A 74 6.98 6.48 5.63
C ALA A 74 6.69 4.97 5.68
N ASN A 75 5.45 4.57 5.97
CA ASN A 75 5.03 3.16 5.98
C ASN A 75 5.17 2.48 4.61
N ARG A 76 5.05 3.23 3.50
CA ARG A 76 5.39 2.71 2.16
C ARG A 76 6.89 2.59 1.96
N TRP A 77 7.63 3.65 2.32
CA TRP A 77 9.09 3.72 2.14
C TRP A 77 9.84 2.64 2.91
N GLU A 78 9.42 2.30 4.13
CA GLU A 78 10.05 1.24 4.93
C GLU A 78 9.96 -0.15 4.26
N LEU A 79 8.96 -0.39 3.42
CA LEU A 79 8.80 -1.65 2.69
C LEU A 79 9.43 -1.66 1.30
N VAL A 80 9.92 -0.52 0.79
CA VAL A 80 10.55 -0.44 -0.54
C VAL A 80 11.72 -1.43 -0.71
N PRO A 81 12.65 -1.61 0.25
CA PRO A 81 13.72 -2.59 0.10
C PRO A 81 13.20 -4.02 -0.08
N LEU A 82 12.16 -4.41 0.65
CA LEU A 82 11.50 -5.72 0.52
C LEU A 82 10.81 -5.85 -0.84
N MET A 83 10.07 -4.82 -1.27
CA MET A 83 9.37 -4.81 -2.55
C MET A 83 10.34 -4.97 -3.71
N LYS A 84 11.44 -4.19 -3.73
CA LYS A 84 12.49 -4.29 -4.76
C LYS A 84 13.07 -5.70 -4.83
N ARG A 85 13.44 -6.28 -3.68
CA ARG A 85 13.97 -7.65 -3.60
C ARG A 85 13.02 -8.68 -4.21
N LYS A 86 11.73 -8.63 -3.85
CA LYS A 86 10.72 -9.58 -4.39
C LYS A 86 10.55 -9.42 -5.90
N LEU A 87 10.47 -8.18 -6.39
CA LEU A 87 10.34 -7.91 -7.81
C LEU A 87 11.59 -8.39 -8.58
N GLU A 88 12.78 -8.16 -8.06
CA GLU A 88 14.05 -8.65 -8.65
C GLU A 88 14.12 -10.18 -8.70
N GLN A 89 13.50 -10.87 -7.73
CA GLN A 89 13.36 -12.33 -7.70
C GLN A 89 12.31 -12.88 -8.69
N GLY A 90 11.65 -12.02 -9.47
CA GLY A 90 10.60 -12.41 -10.41
C GLY A 90 9.21 -12.54 -9.78
N ILE A 91 9.05 -12.19 -8.50
CA ILE A 91 7.77 -12.29 -7.79
C ILE A 91 6.96 -11.03 -8.06
N SER A 92 5.76 -11.21 -8.64
CA SER A 92 4.84 -10.09 -8.85
C SER A 92 4.17 -9.68 -7.55
N LEU A 93 4.03 -8.38 -7.31
CA LEU A 93 3.38 -7.84 -6.12
C LEU A 93 2.03 -7.25 -6.50
N VAL A 94 0.96 -7.79 -5.92
CA VAL A 94 -0.40 -7.25 -6.04
C VAL A 94 -0.72 -6.45 -4.78
N VAL A 95 -0.85 -5.14 -4.92
CA VAL A 95 -0.88 -4.20 -3.79
C VAL A 95 -2.27 -3.58 -3.65
N ASP A 96 -2.92 -3.80 -2.50
CA ASP A 96 -4.17 -3.14 -2.10
C ASP A 96 -3.87 -1.78 -1.48
N ARG A 97 -4.15 -0.71 -2.24
CA ARG A 97 -3.79 0.70 -1.97
C ARG A 97 -2.30 1.00 -1.97
N TYR A 98 -1.92 2.18 -2.46
CA TYR A 98 -0.55 2.66 -2.50
C TYR A 98 -0.50 4.20 -2.34
N ALA A 99 0.41 4.88 -3.05
CA ALA A 99 0.59 6.32 -2.98
C ALA A 99 -0.68 7.12 -3.37
N PHE A 100 -1.48 6.61 -4.32
CA PHE A 100 -2.68 7.31 -4.80
C PHE A 100 -3.74 7.45 -3.71
N SER A 101 -3.97 6.38 -2.92
CA SER A 101 -4.80 6.49 -1.71
C SER A 101 -4.27 7.58 -0.77
N GLY A 102 -2.95 7.64 -0.52
CA GLY A 102 -2.35 8.66 0.34
C GLY A 102 -2.65 10.10 -0.10
N VAL A 103 -2.50 10.39 -1.40
CA VAL A 103 -2.82 11.70 -1.97
C VAL A 103 -4.31 11.99 -1.85
N ALA A 104 -5.17 11.08 -2.31
CA ALA A 104 -6.61 11.28 -2.38
C ALA A 104 -7.26 11.52 -1.01
N PHE A 105 -6.88 10.72 0.01
CA PHE A 105 -7.44 10.87 1.35
C PHE A 105 -6.98 12.14 2.04
N THR A 106 -5.72 12.55 1.85
CA THR A 106 -5.20 13.78 2.43
C THR A 106 -5.75 15.03 1.74
N SER A 107 -5.94 15.00 0.42
CA SER A 107 -6.55 16.12 -0.30
C SER A 107 -8.02 16.34 0.05
N ALA A 108 -8.72 15.31 0.51
CA ALA A 108 -10.13 15.39 0.90
C ALA A 108 -10.35 16.00 2.29
N LYS A 109 -9.30 16.24 3.08
CA LYS A 109 -9.43 16.82 4.42
C LYS A 109 -9.62 18.34 4.34
N PRO A 110 -10.54 18.92 5.15
CA PRO A 110 -10.73 20.37 5.20
C PRO A 110 -9.46 21.02 5.78
N VAL A 111 -8.86 21.96 5.04
CA VAL A 111 -7.57 22.63 5.34
C VAL A 111 -6.31 21.82 4.96
N SER A 112 -6.31 21.19 3.78
CA SER A 112 -5.08 20.61 3.23
C SER A 112 -4.22 21.68 2.53
N LEU A 113 -3.32 22.33 3.28
CA LEU A 113 -2.17 23.09 2.73
C LEU A 113 -1.14 22.15 2.04
N LEU A 114 -1.41 20.85 2.04
CA LEU A 114 -0.54 19.78 1.57
C LEU A 114 -0.38 19.72 0.04
N LEU A 115 -1.08 20.56 -0.72
CA LEU A 115 -0.79 20.77 -2.15
C LEU A 115 0.60 21.41 -2.41
N LEU A 116 1.35 21.76 -1.37
CA LEU A 116 2.68 22.36 -1.46
C LEU A 116 3.85 21.36 -1.32
N VAL A 117 3.59 20.06 -1.13
CA VAL A 117 4.62 18.98 -1.01
C VAL A 117 4.30 17.82 -1.94
#